data_AF-A0A7W0ZE95-F1
#
_entry.id   AF-A0A7W0ZE95-F1
#
_cell.length_a   1.000
_cell.length_b   1.000
_cell.length_c   1.000
_cell.angle_alpha   90.00
_cell.angle_beta   90.00
_cell.angle_gamma   90.00
#
_symmetry.space_group_name_H-M   'P 1'
#
loop_
_entity.id
_entity.type
_entity.pdbx_description
1 polymer ?
#
loop_
_entity_poly.entity_id
_entity_poly.type
_entity_poly.pdbx_seq_one_letter_code
_entity_poly.pdbx_strand_id
1 'polypeptide(L)'
;MAITTSIESTLRNNGGWIGIERVTDMQRITVVMMTGALLLLFSPVASAAPASKGLLYHDGGTIRTVVVSSPVPGGGTDPFYVVTNGASGQLGIAGVAPGDGAYHGGSWQVFVVTFNAGVTPYLLTSDEAVFAAATAGDVTVTRNPDADFRCPVQP
;
A
#
# COMPACT_ATOMS: atom_id res chain seq x y z
N MET A 1 57.80 23.28 35.76
CA MET A 1 57.64 24.28 34.69
C MET A 1 57.48 23.51 33.38
N ALA A 2 56.30 23.62 32.73
CA ALA A 2 55.86 23.07 31.42
C ALA A 2 55.98 21.53 31.22
N ILE A 3 54.92 20.70 31.27
CA ILE A 3 53.75 20.50 30.38
C ILE A 3 54.08 19.74 29.08
N THR A 4 53.23 18.75 28.79
CA THR A 4 52.86 18.17 27.47
C THR A 4 53.69 16.99 26.96
N THR A 5 53.18 15.98 26.24
CA THR A 5 51.88 15.31 25.93
C THR A 5 52.29 14.23 24.90
N SER A 6 51.43 13.24 24.66
CA SER A 6 51.24 12.60 23.34
C SER A 6 51.86 11.21 23.14
N ILE A 7 50.95 10.23 23.22
CA ILE A 7 50.64 9.09 22.33
C ILE A 7 51.64 8.66 21.24
N GLU A 8 51.42 7.42 20.76
CA GLU A 8 52.06 6.72 19.64
C GLU A 8 53.24 5.84 20.08
N SER A 9 53.46 4.63 19.59
CA SER A 9 52.88 3.92 18.45
C SER A 9 53.30 2.45 18.53
N THR A 10 52.45 1.60 17.94
CA THR A 10 52.87 0.48 17.08
C THR A 10 53.66 -0.67 17.72
N LEU A 11 52.85 -1.55 18.30
CA LEU A 11 52.79 -2.98 18.02
C LEU A 11 53.75 -3.56 16.95
N ARG A 12 54.32 -4.70 17.36
CA ARG A 12 54.76 -5.89 16.60
C ARG A 12 56.20 -5.90 16.08
N ASN A 13 57.06 -6.49 16.91
CA ASN A 13 58.02 -7.49 16.46
C ASN A 13 57.60 -8.81 17.11
N ASN A 14 57.09 -9.75 16.32
CA ASN A 14 57.86 -10.81 15.66
C ASN A 14 58.25 -11.94 16.62
N GLY A 15 57.64 -13.10 16.39
CA GLY A 15 58.35 -14.37 16.48
C GLY A 15 58.21 -15.14 17.77
N GLY A 16 57.36 -16.18 17.70
CA GLY A 16 57.54 -17.44 18.43
C GLY A 16 57.17 -17.43 19.90
N TRP A 17 56.44 -18.45 20.35
CA TRP A 17 56.96 -19.56 21.14
C TRP A 17 55.79 -20.45 21.56
N ILE A 18 56.08 -21.74 21.55
CA ILE A 18 55.16 -22.86 21.66
C ILE A 18 55.07 -23.25 23.15
N GLY A 19 53.85 -23.28 23.69
CA GLY A 19 53.40 -24.13 24.82
C GLY A 19 53.95 -23.86 26.23
N ILE A 20 53.06 -23.81 27.23
CA ILE A 20 53.02 -24.69 28.41
C ILE A 20 51.67 -24.47 29.14
N GLU A 21 51.22 -25.56 29.75
CA GLU A 21 49.89 -25.98 30.19
C GLU A 21 49.11 -25.17 31.22
N ARG A 22 47.77 -25.39 31.14
CA ARG A 22 46.72 -25.56 32.17
C ARG A 22 46.63 -24.49 33.27
N VAL A 23 45.43 -24.02 33.62
CA VAL A 23 44.50 -24.76 34.49
C VAL A 23 43.14 -24.05 34.39
N THR A 24 42.13 -24.83 34.01
CA THR A 24 40.67 -24.73 34.31
C THR A 24 40.08 -23.35 34.63
N ASP A 25 39.05 -22.95 33.88
CA ASP A 25 37.70 -23.03 34.45
C ASP A 25 36.60 -23.05 33.38
N MET A 26 35.53 -23.78 33.72
CA MET A 26 34.14 -23.73 33.26
C MET A 26 33.78 -22.57 32.29
N GLN A 27 32.98 -22.71 31.25
CA GLN A 27 31.91 -23.67 31.00
C GLN A 27 31.46 -23.40 29.55
N ARG A 28 31.22 -24.48 28.81
CA ARG A 28 30.66 -24.47 27.46
C ARG A 28 29.38 -23.63 27.41
N ILE A 29 29.39 -22.54 26.64
CA ILE A 29 28.15 -21.90 26.16
C ILE A 29 28.05 -22.24 24.66
N THR A 30 27.41 -23.36 24.40
CA THR A 30 26.87 -23.71 23.09
C THR A 30 25.80 -22.69 22.75
N VAL A 31 26.09 -21.72 21.88
CA VAL A 31 25.04 -20.85 21.32
C VAL A 31 24.36 -21.61 20.19
N VAL A 32 23.15 -22.06 20.52
CA VAL A 32 22.19 -22.78 19.70
C VAL A 32 21.76 -21.95 18.49
N MET A 33 21.64 -22.62 17.35
CA MET A 33 21.03 -22.12 16.11
C MET A 33 19.67 -21.45 16.39
N MET A 34 19.49 -20.21 15.93
CA MET A 34 18.17 -19.63 15.69
C MET A 34 18.07 -19.19 14.23
N THR A 35 17.74 -20.15 13.36
CA THR A 35 17.12 -19.87 12.07
C THR A 35 15.62 -19.76 12.30
N GLY A 36 15.14 -18.53 12.46
CA GLY A 36 13.73 -18.20 12.60
C GLY A 36 13.44 -16.90 11.87
N ALA A 37 13.42 -16.93 10.54
CA ALA A 37 13.01 -15.79 9.73
C ALA A 37 11.47 -15.67 9.78
N LEU A 38 10.97 -14.91 10.75
CA LEU A 38 9.58 -14.48 10.81
C LEU A 38 9.40 -13.27 9.89
N LEU A 39 9.04 -13.53 8.63
CA LEU A 39 8.62 -12.50 7.68
C LEU A 39 7.20 -12.05 8.05
N LEU A 40 7.10 -10.94 8.79
CA LEU A 40 5.85 -10.26 9.08
C LEU A 40 5.28 -9.70 7.76
N LEU A 41 4.09 -10.17 7.40
CA LEU A 41 3.25 -9.66 6.31
C LEU A 41 2.79 -8.24 6.65
N PHE A 42 3.57 -7.24 6.24
CA PHE A 42 3.08 -5.87 6.16
C PHE A 42 2.21 -5.74 4.91
N SER A 43 0.90 -5.89 5.06
CA SER A 43 -0.02 -5.43 4.01
C SER A 43 -0.02 -3.90 4.02
N PRO A 44 0.31 -3.22 2.92
CA PRO A 44 0.11 -1.78 2.86
C PRO A 44 -1.39 -1.52 2.96
N VAL A 45 -1.81 -0.77 4.00
CA VAL A 45 -3.13 -0.15 3.97
C VAL A 45 -3.04 0.88 2.84
N ALA A 46 -3.68 0.59 1.71
CA ALA A 46 -3.82 1.55 0.65
C ALA A 46 -4.71 2.66 1.18
N SER A 47 -4.14 3.83 1.43
CA SER A 47 -4.91 5.04 1.68
C SER A 47 -5.88 5.21 0.51
N ALA A 48 -7.18 5.12 0.77
CA ALA A 48 -8.20 5.54 -0.19
C ALA A 48 -7.85 6.98 -0.59
N ALA A 49 -7.40 7.17 -1.82
CA ALA A 49 -7.04 8.50 -2.28
C ALA A 49 -8.30 9.37 -2.15
N PRO A 50 -8.31 10.43 -1.32
CA PRO A 50 -9.40 11.38 -1.38
C PRO A 50 -9.41 11.91 -2.81
N ALA A 51 -10.58 11.98 -3.43
CA ALA A 51 -10.69 12.60 -4.75
C ALA A 51 -10.25 14.07 -4.64
N SER A 52 -8.97 14.32 -4.91
CA SER A 52 -8.49 15.62 -5.36
C SER A 52 -9.18 15.94 -6.69
N LYS A 53 -9.14 17.21 -7.12
CA LYS A 53 -9.56 17.52 -8.49
C LYS A 53 -8.78 16.61 -9.44
N GLY A 54 -9.49 15.87 -10.28
CA GLY A 54 -8.91 14.75 -10.99
C GLY A 54 -9.87 14.16 -12.02
N LEU A 55 -9.35 13.20 -12.77
CA LEU A 55 -10.11 12.42 -13.74
C LEU A 55 -10.59 11.12 -13.09
N LEU A 56 -11.79 10.71 -13.44
CA LEU A 56 -12.38 9.43 -13.10
C LEU A 56 -12.73 8.71 -14.40
N TYR A 57 -12.69 7.39 -14.39
CA TYR A 57 -13.30 6.60 -15.45
C TYR A 57 -14.81 6.53 -15.28
N HIS A 58 -15.53 6.51 -16.39
CA HIS A 58 -16.96 6.26 -16.47
C HIS A 58 -17.28 5.76 -17.88
N ASP A 59 -17.90 4.59 -18.00
CA ASP A 59 -18.32 3.96 -19.26
C ASP A 59 -17.23 3.90 -20.34
N GLY A 60 -15.99 3.64 -19.92
CA GLY A 60 -14.82 3.59 -20.79
C GLY A 60 -14.23 4.95 -21.18
N GLY A 61 -14.92 6.05 -20.88
CA GLY A 61 -14.45 7.43 -21.01
C GLY A 61 -13.89 7.99 -19.70
N THR A 62 -13.61 9.28 -19.68
CA THR A 62 -13.17 9.99 -18.46
C THR A 62 -14.03 11.21 -18.18
N ILE A 63 -14.40 11.40 -16.91
CA ILE A 63 -15.10 12.58 -16.38
C ILE A 63 -14.22 13.29 -15.34
N ARG A 64 -14.55 14.53 -15.00
CA ARG A 64 -13.72 15.37 -14.12
C ARG A 64 -14.43 15.76 -12.83
N THR A 65 -13.74 15.66 -11.71
CA THR A 65 -14.22 16.20 -10.42
C THR A 65 -14.08 17.73 -10.36
N VAL A 66 -15.13 18.41 -9.89
CA VAL A 66 -15.25 19.88 -9.99
C VAL A 66 -14.74 20.59 -8.74
N VAL A 67 -14.84 19.94 -7.58
CA VAL A 67 -14.51 20.50 -6.26
C VAL A 67 -13.57 19.57 -5.51
N VAL A 68 -13.09 20.03 -4.34
CA VAL A 68 -12.35 19.16 -3.42
C VAL A 68 -13.34 18.22 -2.75
N SER A 69 -12.95 16.96 -2.58
CA SER A 69 -13.74 15.97 -1.85
C SER A 69 -14.08 16.41 -0.42
N SER A 70 -15.31 16.11 0.00
CA SER A 70 -15.79 16.29 1.37
C SER A 70 -16.29 14.95 1.94
N PRO A 71 -15.75 14.45 3.07
CA PRO A 71 -16.18 13.17 3.65
C PRO A 71 -17.66 13.16 4.03
N VAL A 72 -18.36 12.06 3.71
CA VAL A 72 -19.73 11.76 4.16
C VAL A 72 -19.86 10.28 4.55
N PRO A 73 -19.16 9.81 5.62
CA PRO A 73 -19.12 8.40 5.99
C PRO A 73 -20.51 7.75 6.06
N GLY A 74 -20.68 6.66 5.32
CA GLY A 74 -21.93 5.89 5.21
C GLY A 74 -23.06 6.59 4.44
N GLY A 75 -22.87 7.82 3.97
CA GLY A 75 -23.88 8.63 3.30
C GLY A 75 -23.86 8.56 1.76
N GLY A 76 -22.98 7.76 1.17
CA GLY A 76 -22.85 7.62 -0.27
C GLY A 76 -24.01 6.82 -0.89
N THR A 77 -24.48 7.28 -2.06
CA THR A 77 -25.55 6.65 -2.87
C THR A 77 -25.15 6.39 -4.32
N ASP A 78 -24.11 7.07 -4.82
CA ASP A 78 -23.59 6.96 -6.19
C ASP A 78 -22.40 5.99 -6.19
N PRO A 79 -22.45 4.83 -6.87
CA PRO A 79 -21.35 3.87 -6.82
C PRO A 79 -20.01 4.44 -7.28
N PHE A 80 -18.97 4.25 -6.48
CA PHE A 80 -17.61 4.64 -6.80
C PHE A 80 -16.63 3.53 -6.46
N TYR A 81 -15.83 3.10 -7.43
CA TYR A 81 -14.91 1.97 -7.27
C TYR A 81 -13.46 2.46 -7.27
N VAL A 82 -12.74 2.07 -6.22
CA VAL A 82 -11.33 2.38 -6.00
C VAL A 82 -10.53 1.11 -6.11
N VAL A 83 -9.69 1.01 -7.15
CA VAL A 83 -8.82 -0.16 -7.34
C VAL A 83 -7.51 0.05 -6.56
N THR A 84 -7.17 -0.87 -5.66
CA THR A 84 -6.03 -0.69 -4.73
C THR A 84 -4.70 -1.24 -5.26
N ASN A 85 -4.76 -2.22 -6.16
CA ASN A 85 -3.61 -2.88 -6.80
C ASN A 85 -3.80 -2.98 -8.32
N GLY A 86 -4.31 -1.92 -8.93
CA GLY A 86 -4.64 -1.86 -10.35
C GLY A 86 -3.43 -1.74 -11.28
N ALA A 87 -3.70 -1.80 -12.58
CA ALA A 87 -2.70 -1.52 -13.60
C ALA A 87 -2.23 -0.05 -13.56
N SER A 88 -1.08 0.23 -14.18
CA SER A 88 -0.61 1.61 -14.34
C SER A 88 -1.64 2.44 -15.10
N GLY A 89 -1.91 3.67 -14.63
CA GLY A 89 -2.92 4.57 -15.20
C GLY A 89 -4.34 4.35 -14.68
N GLN A 90 -4.55 3.42 -13.74
CA GLN A 90 -5.85 3.21 -13.13
C GLN A 90 -6.33 4.46 -12.38
N LEU A 91 -7.56 4.89 -12.70
CA LEU A 91 -8.28 5.97 -12.02
C LEU A 91 -9.38 5.39 -11.13
N GLY A 92 -10.01 6.22 -10.30
CA GLY A 92 -11.29 5.87 -9.68
C GLY A 92 -12.38 5.73 -10.75
N ILE A 93 -13.33 4.85 -10.53
CA ILE A 93 -14.38 4.53 -11.50
C ILE A 93 -15.72 4.98 -10.93
N ALA A 94 -16.40 5.88 -11.62
CA ALA A 94 -17.75 6.30 -11.30
C ALA A 94 -18.74 5.36 -12.00
N GLY A 95 -19.60 4.70 -11.22
CA GLY A 95 -20.70 3.89 -11.76
C GLY A 95 -21.91 4.72 -12.20
N VAL A 96 -21.92 6.01 -11.86
CA VAL A 96 -22.91 6.99 -12.35
C VAL A 96 -22.27 8.36 -12.55
N ALA A 97 -22.77 9.11 -13.51
CA ALA A 97 -22.33 10.46 -13.85
C ALA A 97 -23.51 11.36 -14.31
N PRO A 98 -23.29 12.68 -14.51
CA PRO A 98 -24.32 13.58 -15.02
C PRO A 98 -24.84 13.11 -16.38
N GLY A 99 -26.14 12.85 -16.45
CA GLY A 99 -26.79 12.21 -17.60
C GLY A 99 -27.47 10.91 -17.22
N ASP A 100 -26.96 10.23 -16.20
CA ASP A 100 -27.57 9.02 -15.66
C ASP A 100 -28.72 9.36 -14.73
N GLY A 101 -29.85 8.66 -14.88
CA GLY A 101 -31.04 8.91 -14.07
C GLY A 101 -30.84 8.65 -12.57
N ALA A 102 -29.83 7.86 -12.21
CA ALA A 102 -29.49 7.52 -10.84
C ALA A 102 -28.36 8.38 -10.25
N TYR A 103 -27.89 9.42 -10.94
CA TYR A 103 -26.81 10.26 -10.45
C TYR A 103 -27.31 11.27 -9.40
N HIS A 104 -26.81 11.17 -8.17
CA HIS A 104 -27.19 12.05 -7.07
C HIS A 104 -26.22 13.20 -6.86
N GLY A 105 -25.38 13.54 -7.84
CA GLY A 105 -24.45 14.68 -7.77
C GLY A 105 -23.05 14.32 -7.24
N GLY A 106 -22.66 13.04 -7.28
CA GLY A 106 -21.37 12.55 -6.82
C GLY A 106 -21.35 12.30 -5.32
N SER A 107 -22.43 11.71 -4.78
CA SER A 107 -22.52 11.28 -3.38
C SER A 107 -21.90 9.89 -3.32
N TRP A 108 -20.58 9.83 -3.39
CA TRP A 108 -19.87 8.62 -3.70
C TRP A 108 -19.98 7.60 -2.58
N GLN A 109 -20.52 6.44 -2.97
CA GLN A 109 -20.59 5.20 -2.23
C GLN A 109 -19.36 4.37 -2.56
N VAL A 110 -18.39 4.28 -1.65
CA VAL A 110 -17.07 3.74 -1.98
C VAL A 110 -17.03 2.22 -1.88
N PHE A 111 -16.60 1.58 -2.96
CA PHE A 111 -16.26 0.18 -3.04
C PHE A 111 -14.77 0.03 -3.35
N VAL A 112 -14.10 -0.80 -2.57
CA VAL A 112 -12.69 -1.14 -2.74
C VAL A 112 -12.61 -2.37 -3.64
N VAL A 113 -11.91 -2.23 -4.77
CA VAL A 113 -11.66 -3.28 -5.74
C VAL A 113 -10.21 -3.73 -5.62
N THR A 114 -10.01 -5.04 -5.53
CA THR A 114 -8.67 -5.62 -5.39
C THR A 114 -8.55 -6.83 -6.31
N PHE A 115 -7.56 -6.80 -7.22
CA PHE A 115 -7.20 -7.96 -8.03
C PHE A 115 -6.70 -9.10 -7.16
N ASN A 116 -7.18 -10.29 -7.43
CA ASN A 116 -6.85 -11.51 -6.70
C ASN A 116 -5.42 -11.97 -7.01
N ALA A 117 -4.85 -12.74 -6.09
CA ALA A 117 -3.52 -13.29 -6.25
C ALA A 117 -3.42 -14.16 -7.52
N GLY A 118 -2.36 -13.97 -8.30
CA GLY A 118 -2.15 -14.69 -9.56
C GLY A 118 -2.79 -14.04 -10.79
N VAL A 119 -3.60 -13.00 -10.62
CA VAL A 119 -4.17 -12.21 -11.72
C VAL A 119 -3.21 -11.06 -12.05
N THR A 120 -2.88 -10.89 -13.32
CA THR A 120 -2.14 -9.71 -13.78
C THR A 120 -3.13 -8.55 -13.90
N PRO A 121 -2.98 -7.45 -13.14
CA PRO A 121 -3.94 -6.34 -13.19
C PRO A 121 -4.06 -5.73 -14.59
N TYR A 122 -5.28 -5.40 -14.97
CA TYR A 122 -5.62 -4.65 -16.18
C TYR A 122 -6.48 -3.43 -15.82
N LEU A 123 -6.65 -2.50 -16.77
CA LEU A 123 -7.45 -1.31 -16.54
C LEU A 123 -8.94 -1.67 -16.46
N LEU A 124 -9.59 -1.18 -15.41
CA LEU A 124 -11.04 -1.18 -15.25
C LEU A 124 -11.53 0.24 -15.45
N THR A 125 -12.41 0.46 -16.42
CA THR A 125 -12.81 1.80 -16.86
C THR A 125 -14.33 2.04 -16.83
N SER A 126 -15.11 1.08 -16.35
CA SER A 126 -16.54 1.21 -16.06
C SER A 126 -16.93 0.26 -14.93
N ASP A 127 -18.10 0.44 -14.32
CA ASP A 127 -18.61 -0.47 -13.30
C ASP A 127 -19.00 -1.83 -13.91
N GLU A 128 -19.45 -1.89 -15.18
CA GLU A 128 -19.63 -3.18 -15.86
C GLU A 128 -18.32 -3.94 -15.98
N ALA A 129 -17.20 -3.26 -16.25
CA ALA A 129 -15.88 -3.90 -16.25
C ALA A 129 -15.51 -4.43 -14.86
N VAL A 130 -15.84 -3.70 -13.79
CA VAL A 130 -15.63 -4.16 -12.41
C VAL A 130 -16.47 -5.41 -12.12
N PHE A 131 -17.75 -5.41 -12.48
CA PHE A 131 -18.63 -6.55 -12.25
C PHE A 131 -18.28 -7.76 -13.13
N ALA A 132 -17.83 -7.54 -14.37
CA ALA A 132 -17.32 -8.60 -15.23
C ALA A 132 -16.06 -9.23 -14.62
N ALA A 133 -15.11 -8.41 -14.16
CA ALA A 133 -13.90 -8.88 -13.47
C ALA A 133 -14.24 -9.65 -12.18
N ALA A 134 -15.22 -9.17 -11.40
CA ALA A 134 -15.66 -9.85 -10.19
C ALA A 134 -16.30 -11.22 -10.52
N THR A 135 -17.12 -11.27 -11.58
CA THR A 135 -17.75 -12.51 -12.06
C THR A 135 -16.72 -13.51 -12.59
N ALA A 136 -15.66 -13.03 -13.23
CA ALA A 136 -14.54 -13.85 -13.69
C ALA A 136 -13.67 -14.38 -12.53
N GLY A 137 -13.84 -13.85 -11.31
CA GLY A 137 -12.98 -14.17 -10.17
C GLY A 137 -11.65 -13.43 -10.20
N ASP A 138 -11.51 -12.40 -11.03
CA ASP A 138 -10.28 -11.62 -11.15
C ASP A 138 -10.11 -10.63 -10.00
N VAL A 139 -11.21 -10.10 -9.47
CA VAL A 139 -11.22 -9.10 -8.39
C VAL A 139 -12.17 -9.48 -7.27
N THR A 140 -11.91 -8.93 -6.09
CA THR A 140 -12.89 -8.80 -5.01
C THR A 140 -13.38 -7.36 -4.93
N VAL A 141 -14.66 -7.17 -4.59
CA VAL A 141 -15.29 -5.86 -4.43
C VAL A 141 -15.89 -5.78 -3.03
N THR A 142 -15.39 -4.86 -2.21
CA THR A 142 -15.80 -4.72 -0.81
C THR A 142 -16.29 -3.31 -0.53
N ARG A 143 -17.47 -3.15 0.05
CA ARG A 143 -17.98 -1.83 0.47
C ARG A 143 -17.13 -1.24 1.59
N ASN A 144 -16.77 0.03 1.48
CA ASN A 144 -16.09 0.80 2.52
C ASN A 144 -16.89 2.08 2.86
N PRO A 145 -17.86 2.01 3.78
CA PRO A 145 -18.73 3.14 4.09
C PRO A 145 -17.96 4.30 4.74
N ASP A 146 -16.91 4.03 5.50
CA ASP A 146 -16.11 5.09 6.16
C ASP A 146 -15.36 5.98 5.16
N ALA A 147 -15.17 5.49 3.93
CA ALA A 147 -14.53 6.22 2.85
C ALA A 147 -15.52 7.01 1.97
N ASP A 148 -16.84 6.93 2.21
CA ASP A 148 -17.84 7.68 1.44
C ASP A 148 -17.56 9.19 1.46
N PHE A 149 -17.77 9.84 0.33
CA PHE A 149 -17.47 11.27 0.17
C PHE A 149 -18.34 11.94 -0.90
N ARG A 150 -18.41 13.26 -0.86
CA ARG A 150 -19.16 14.09 -1.80
C ARG A 150 -18.19 14.85 -2.70
N CYS A 151 -18.31 14.65 -4.01
CA CYS A 151 -17.57 15.42 -5.00
C CYS A 151 -18.26 15.41 -6.37
N PRO A 152 -19.02 16.45 -6.73
CA PRO A 152 -19.63 16.55 -8.06
C PRO A 152 -18.63 16.47 -9.21
N VAL A 153 -19.09 15.91 -10.33
CA VAL A 153 -18.34 15.75 -11.57
C VAL A 153 -18.99 16.47 -12.75
N GLN A 154 -18.21 16.71 -13.80
CA GLN A 154 -18.61 17.23 -15.10
C GLN A 154 -18.15 16.29 -16.23
N PRO A 155 -18.91 16.18 -17.34
CA PRO A 155 -18.45 15.53 -18.57
C PRO A 155 -17.19 16.18 -19.14
#